data_AF-A0A535IVT0-F1
#
_entry.id   AF-A0A535IVT0-F1
#
_cell.length_a   1.000
_cell.length_b   1.000
_cell.length_c   1.000
_cell.angle_alpha   90.00
_cell.angle_beta   90.00
_cell.angle_gamma   90.00
#
_symmetry.space_group_name_H-M   'P 1'
#
loop_
_entity.id
_entity.type
_entity.pdbx_description
1 polymer ?
#
loop_
_entity_poly.entity_id
_entity_poly.type
_entity_poly.pdbx_seq_one_letter_code
_entity_poly.pdbx_strand_id
1 'polypeptide(L)'
;MIRSRGQSVLYAVLLMPTFILVFALAVDMTSLQMQKLRLRYAVDLATVAAATAVDERYYSQTGRLRLDPALATATTRDFLMRNLTGMPGIPEPAQVAATADVSIINQTPAADPYTRAYLDRPAVCARIRVPYRFLLLGWIGLRVVDVTVAANAEIRT
;
A
#
# COMPACT_ATOMS: atom_id res chain seq x y z
N MET A 1 21.55 -29.66 45.67
CA MET A 1 20.50 -29.70 44.62
C MET A 1 19.62 -28.44 44.51
N ILE A 2 19.76 -27.42 45.38
CA ILE A 2 18.92 -26.20 45.36
C ILE A 2 19.42 -25.17 44.31
N ARG A 3 20.72 -25.15 44.01
CA ARG A 3 21.37 -24.17 43.11
C ARG A 3 21.02 -24.35 41.63
N SER A 4 20.82 -25.59 41.18
CA SER A 4 20.42 -25.90 39.80
C SER A 4 18.96 -25.53 39.53
N ARG A 5 18.05 -25.74 40.50
CA ARG A 5 16.65 -25.34 40.37
C ARG A 5 16.48 -23.82 40.24
N GLY A 6 17.24 -23.04 41.01
CA GLY A 6 17.21 -21.57 40.94
C GLY A 6 17.65 -21.01 39.58
N GLN A 7 18.69 -21.59 38.97
CA GLN A 7 19.13 -21.19 37.62
C GLN A 7 18.13 -21.58 36.53
N SER A 8 17.55 -22.79 36.59
CA SER A 8 16.53 -23.22 35.61
C SER A 8 15.28 -22.33 35.63
N VAL A 9 14.82 -21.92 36.82
CA VAL A 9 13.70 -20.98 36.95
C VAL A 9 14.07 -19.61 36.40
N LEU A 10 15.30 -19.13 36.64
CA LEU A 10 15.76 -17.83 36.12
C LEU A 10 15.84 -17.81 34.59
N TYR A 11 16.34 -18.89 33.98
CA TYR A 11 16.30 -19.06 32.53
C TYR A 11 14.87 -19.16 31.99
N ALA A 12 13.97 -19.88 32.66
CA ALA A 12 12.58 -19.96 32.22
C ALA A 12 11.89 -18.58 32.27
N VAL A 13 12.09 -17.82 33.35
CA VAL A 13 11.53 -16.48 33.53
C VAL A 13 12.07 -15.48 32.51
N LEU A 14 13.29 -15.66 32.01
CA LEU A 14 13.90 -14.75 31.03
C LEU A 14 13.68 -15.20 29.59
N LEU A 15 13.81 -16.49 29.31
CA LEU A 15 13.65 -17.07 27.97
C LEU A 15 12.20 -17.10 27.53
N MET A 16 11.25 -17.44 28.40
CA MET A 16 9.84 -17.55 28.01
C MET A 16 9.27 -16.21 27.49
N PRO A 17 9.45 -15.06 28.18
CA PRO A 17 9.01 -13.77 27.64
C PRO A 17 9.76 -13.39 26.36
N THR A 18 11.05 -13.73 26.26
CA THR A 18 11.85 -13.47 25.05
C THR A 18 11.29 -14.24 23.86
N PHE A 19 10.98 -15.53 24.02
CA PHE A 19 10.36 -16.34 22.98
C PHE A 19 8.97 -15.84 22.59
N ILE A 20 8.16 -15.43 23.56
CA ILE A 20 6.84 -14.82 23.29
C ILE A 20 7.00 -13.54 22.47
N LEU A 21 7.98 -12.69 22.81
CA LEU A 21 8.22 -11.44 22.09
C LEU A 21 8.71 -11.70 20.65
N VAL A 22 9.61 -12.66 20.45
CA VAL A 22 10.05 -13.07 19.11
C VAL A 22 8.88 -13.64 18.29
N PHE A 23 8.02 -14.44 18.92
CA PHE A 23 6.83 -14.97 18.25
C PHE A 23 5.83 -13.88 17.88
N ALA A 24 5.55 -12.95 18.80
CA ALA A 24 4.69 -11.80 18.56
C ALA A 24 5.21 -10.95 17.39
N LEU A 25 6.52 -10.68 17.39
CA LEU A 25 7.19 -9.97 16.30
C LEU A 25 7.01 -10.71 14.96
N ALA A 26 7.22 -12.03 14.93
CA ALA A 26 7.08 -12.81 13.71
C ALA A 26 5.65 -12.74 13.14
N VAL A 27 4.64 -12.95 13.97
CA VAL A 27 3.22 -12.91 13.56
C VAL A 27 2.81 -11.53 13.05
N ASP A 28 3.17 -10.48 13.78
CA ASP A 28 2.86 -9.11 13.39
C ASP A 28 3.61 -8.67 12.12
N MET A 29 4.86 -9.12 11.94
CA MET A 29 5.62 -8.82 10.74
C MET A 29 5.02 -9.54 9.52
N THR A 30 4.64 -10.81 9.65
CA THR A 30 3.99 -11.57 8.56
C THR A 30 2.66 -10.92 8.16
N SER A 31 1.83 -10.53 9.12
CA SER A 31 0.57 -9.86 8.84
C SER A 31 0.76 -8.49 8.19
N LEU A 32 1.75 -7.71 8.63
CA LEU A 32 2.11 -6.43 8.00
C LEU A 32 2.57 -6.61 6.54
N GLN A 33 3.40 -7.62 6.25
CA GLN A 33 3.83 -7.89 4.87
C GLN A 33 2.64 -8.28 3.99
N MET A 34 1.73 -9.13 4.49
CA MET A 34 0.53 -9.51 3.77
C MET A 34 -0.40 -8.32 3.51
N GLN A 35 -0.58 -7.44 4.51
CA GLN A 35 -1.33 -6.20 4.37
C GLN A 35 -0.73 -5.31 3.28
N LYS A 36 0.59 -5.10 3.32
CA LYS A 36 1.33 -4.28 2.33
C LYS A 36 1.16 -4.82 0.91
N LEU A 37 1.23 -6.14 0.73
CA LEU A 37 1.00 -6.79 -0.57
C LEU A 37 -0.43 -6.58 -1.09
N ARG A 38 -1.44 -6.77 -0.23
CA ARG A 38 -2.85 -6.52 -0.58
C ARG A 38 -3.11 -5.06 -0.95
N LEU A 39 -2.55 -4.13 -0.18
CA LEU A 39 -2.62 -2.71 -0.47
C LEU A 39 -1.93 -2.39 -1.81
N ARG A 40 -0.75 -2.96 -2.07
CA ARG A 40 -0.05 -2.76 -3.36
C ARG A 40 -0.90 -3.25 -4.51
N TYR A 41 -1.48 -4.44 -4.40
CA TYR A 41 -2.36 -4.97 -5.42
C TYR A 41 -3.60 -4.09 -5.65
N ALA A 42 -4.23 -3.58 -4.58
CA ALA A 42 -5.37 -2.69 -4.68
C ALA A 42 -5.04 -1.36 -5.40
N VAL A 43 -3.89 -0.76 -5.10
CA VAL A 43 -3.42 0.46 -5.78
C VAL A 43 -3.06 0.16 -7.23
N ASP A 44 -2.39 -0.97 -7.49
CA ASP A 44 -1.98 -1.39 -8.83
C ASP A 44 -3.18 -1.55 -9.77
N LEU A 45 -4.20 -2.30 -9.32
CA LEU A 45 -5.47 -2.44 -10.06
C LEU A 45 -6.16 -1.10 -10.31
N ALA A 46 -6.16 -0.20 -9.33
CA ALA A 46 -6.75 1.12 -9.49
C ALA A 46 -5.99 1.96 -10.53
N THR A 47 -4.66 1.93 -10.53
CA THR A 47 -3.84 2.62 -11.53
C THR A 47 -4.00 2.02 -12.92
N VAL A 48 -4.12 0.69 -13.04
CA VAL A 48 -4.37 0.02 -14.32
C VAL A 48 -5.73 0.40 -14.89
N ALA A 49 -6.78 0.41 -14.06
CA ALA A 49 -8.11 0.86 -14.48
C ALA A 49 -8.11 2.34 -14.88
N ALA A 50 -7.34 3.18 -14.20
CA ALA A 50 -7.20 4.58 -14.56
C ALA A 50 -6.34 4.80 -15.82
N ALA A 51 -5.42 3.90 -16.15
CA ALA A 51 -4.62 3.98 -17.38
C ALA A 51 -5.46 3.78 -18.65
N THR A 52 -6.70 3.30 -18.54
CA THR A 52 -7.65 3.24 -19.66
C THR A 52 -8.44 4.54 -19.85
N ALA A 53 -8.26 5.54 -18.98
CA ALA A 53 -8.92 6.84 -19.05
C ALA A 53 -8.30 7.75 -20.12
N VAL A 54 -8.37 7.31 -21.38
CA VAL A 54 -7.80 8.03 -22.53
C VAL A 54 -8.69 9.22 -22.90
N ASP A 55 -8.06 10.36 -23.20
CA ASP A 55 -8.74 11.52 -23.79
C ASP A 55 -9.05 11.25 -25.26
N GLU A 56 -10.25 10.71 -25.52
CA GLU A 56 -10.74 10.37 -26.85
C GLU A 56 -10.78 11.59 -27.79
N ARG A 57 -11.10 12.77 -27.26
CA ARG A 57 -11.16 14.00 -28.07
C ARG A 57 -9.78 14.38 -28.55
N TYR A 58 -8.79 14.40 -27.65
CA TYR A 58 -7.41 14.67 -28.01
C TYR A 58 -6.86 13.62 -28.99
N TYR A 59 -7.18 12.35 -28.78
CA TYR A 59 -6.79 11.27 -29.68
C TYR A 59 -7.38 11.45 -31.08
N SER A 60 -8.68 11.72 -31.21
CA SER A 60 -9.34 11.91 -32.50
C SER A 60 -8.80 13.10 -33.31
N GLN A 61 -8.31 14.14 -32.63
CA GLN A 61 -7.80 15.35 -33.27
C GLN A 61 -6.31 15.28 -33.64
N THR A 62 -5.51 14.59 -32.83
CA THR A 62 -4.04 14.63 -32.93
C THR A 62 -3.40 13.28 -33.27
N GLY A 63 -4.15 12.18 -33.16
CA GLY A 63 -3.66 10.81 -33.29
C GLY A 63 -2.74 10.37 -32.14
N ARG A 64 -2.58 11.19 -31.08
CA ARG A 64 -1.69 10.92 -29.95
C ARG A 64 -2.47 10.48 -28.72
N LEU A 65 -1.97 9.46 -28.04
CA LEU A 65 -2.54 8.98 -26.78
C LEU A 65 -2.19 9.93 -25.64
N ARG A 66 -3.21 10.29 -24.87
CA ARG A 66 -3.10 11.14 -23.68
C ARG A 66 -4.15 10.69 -22.68
N LEU A 67 -3.82 10.72 -21.40
CA LEU A 67 -4.79 10.49 -20.33
C LEU A 67 -5.59 11.76 -20.05
N ASP A 68 -6.91 11.62 -19.87
CA ASP A 68 -7.73 12.66 -19.27
C ASP A 68 -7.40 12.72 -17.77
N PRO A 69 -6.84 13.83 -17.27
CA PRO A 69 -6.40 13.91 -15.89
C PRO A 69 -7.56 13.89 -14.89
N ALA A 70 -8.72 14.45 -15.25
CA ALA A 70 -9.88 14.48 -14.38
C ALA A 70 -10.52 13.09 -14.29
N LEU A 71 -10.73 12.45 -15.45
CA LEU A 71 -11.31 11.11 -15.51
C LEU A 71 -10.37 10.08 -14.86
N ALA A 72 -9.06 10.10 -15.17
CA ALA A 72 -8.08 9.18 -14.59
C ALA A 72 -8.01 9.32 -13.06
N THR A 73 -8.05 10.54 -12.53
CA THR A 73 -8.03 10.77 -11.07
C THR A 73 -9.31 10.26 -10.42
N ALA A 74 -10.47 10.54 -11.01
CA ALA A 74 -11.75 10.06 -10.51
C ALA A 74 -11.83 8.52 -10.52
N THR A 75 -11.45 7.89 -11.64
CA THR A 75 -11.39 6.43 -11.78
C THR A 75 -10.43 5.80 -10.79
N THR A 76 -9.24 6.38 -10.58
CA THR A 76 -8.28 5.89 -9.58
C THR A 76 -8.92 5.85 -8.20
N ARG A 77 -9.57 6.94 -7.77
CA ARG A 77 -10.18 7.03 -6.44
C ARG A 77 -11.37 6.10 -6.26
N ASP A 78 -12.23 5.97 -7.28
CA ASP A 78 -13.38 5.06 -7.24
C ASP A 78 -12.93 3.59 -7.15
N PHE A 79 -12.01 3.17 -8.01
CA PHE A 79 -11.47 1.81 -7.94
C PHE A 79 -10.72 1.55 -6.64
N LEU A 80 -9.97 2.53 -6.13
CA LEU A 80 -9.26 2.37 -4.87
C LEU A 80 -10.23 2.21 -3.69
N MET A 81 -11.28 3.01 -3.62
CA MET A 81 -12.35 2.85 -2.64
C MET A 81 -12.97 1.45 -2.72
N ARG A 82 -13.33 0.98 -3.92
CA ARG A 82 -13.92 -0.35 -4.12
C ARG A 82 -12.96 -1.47 -3.72
N ASN A 83 -11.70 -1.38 -4.10
CA ASN A 83 -10.67 -2.38 -3.78
C ASN A 83 -10.35 -2.44 -2.28
N LEU A 84 -10.45 -1.31 -1.58
CA LEU A 84 -10.24 -1.24 -0.13
C LEU A 84 -11.49 -1.63 0.67
N THR A 85 -12.68 -1.54 0.08
CA THR A 85 -13.94 -1.89 0.75
C THR A 85 -13.97 -3.39 1.04
N GLY A 86 -14.16 -3.77 2.31
CA GLY A 86 -14.12 -5.17 2.74
C GLY A 86 -12.70 -5.72 2.95
N MET A 87 -11.65 -4.92 2.74
CA MET A 87 -10.28 -5.32 3.09
C MET A 87 -10.11 -5.28 4.63
N PRO A 88 -9.62 -6.36 5.26
CA PRO A 88 -9.43 -6.39 6.71
C PRO A 88 -8.38 -5.36 7.14
N GLY A 89 -8.61 -4.71 8.27
CA GLY A 89 -7.67 -3.74 8.85
C GLY A 89 -7.70 -2.35 8.20
N ILE A 90 -8.66 -2.06 7.31
CA ILE A 90 -8.87 -0.73 6.74
C ILE A 90 -10.11 -0.09 7.41
N PRO A 91 -9.94 0.88 8.32
CA PRO A 91 -11.07 1.44 9.06
C PRO A 91 -11.96 2.33 8.19
N GLU A 92 -11.38 3.15 7.31
CA GLU A 92 -12.11 4.12 6.46
C GLU A 92 -11.61 4.08 5.00
N PRO A 93 -12.08 3.11 4.20
CA PRO A 93 -11.67 2.98 2.79
C PRO A 93 -11.90 4.24 1.94
N ALA A 94 -13.04 4.91 2.15
CA ALA A 94 -13.41 6.12 1.42
C ALA A 94 -12.47 7.29 1.74
N GLN A 95 -12.06 7.45 3.00
CA GLN A 95 -11.14 8.50 3.41
C GLN A 95 -9.75 8.25 2.78
N VAL A 96 -9.24 7.01 2.86
CA VAL A 96 -7.95 6.63 2.25
C VAL A 96 -7.95 6.93 0.74
N ALA A 97 -9.05 6.61 0.05
CA ALA A 97 -9.20 6.90 -1.37
C ALA A 97 -9.26 8.40 -1.68
N ALA A 98 -9.99 9.17 -0.87
CA ALA A 98 -10.09 10.62 -1.05
C ALA A 98 -8.74 11.33 -0.84
N THR A 99 -7.94 10.87 0.12
CA THR A 99 -6.61 11.43 0.44
C THR A 99 -5.47 10.82 -0.37
N ALA A 100 -5.77 9.92 -1.32
CA ALA A 100 -4.76 9.32 -2.17
C ALA A 100 -4.06 10.41 -3.01
N ASP A 101 -2.72 10.37 -3.02
CA ASP A 101 -1.91 11.18 -3.91
C ASP A 101 -1.98 10.53 -5.30
N VAL A 102 -2.55 11.23 -6.29
CA VAL A 102 -2.64 10.75 -7.67
C VAL A 102 -1.96 11.76 -8.59
N SER A 103 -1.07 11.29 -9.44
CA SER A 103 -0.34 12.09 -10.43
C SER A 103 -0.52 11.48 -11.82
N ILE A 104 -0.92 12.32 -12.77
CA ILE A 104 -1.13 11.92 -14.17
C ILE A 104 0.02 12.48 -14.99
N ILE A 105 0.84 11.58 -15.53
CA ILE A 105 2.01 11.92 -16.33
C ILE A 105 1.65 11.75 -17.80
N ASN A 106 1.48 12.86 -18.50
CA ASN A 106 1.21 12.86 -19.95
C ASN A 106 2.44 13.24 -20.79
N GLN A 107 3.44 13.88 -20.19
CA GLN A 107 4.70 14.24 -20.84
C GLN A 107 5.72 13.16 -20.52
N THR A 108 6.09 12.35 -21.52
CA THR A 108 7.12 11.32 -21.39
C THR A 108 8.25 11.54 -22.41
N PRO A 109 9.48 11.10 -22.10
CA PRO A 109 9.89 10.32 -20.93
C PRO A 109 9.88 11.11 -19.61
N ALA A 110 9.57 10.43 -18.51
CA ALA A 110 9.48 11.02 -17.17
C ALA A 110 9.84 9.99 -16.08
N ALA A 111 9.93 10.46 -14.83
CA ALA A 111 10.09 9.58 -13.67
C ALA A 111 8.83 9.60 -12.81
N ASP A 112 8.42 8.43 -12.31
CA ASP A 112 7.35 8.31 -11.32
C ASP A 112 7.69 9.15 -10.07
N PRO A 113 6.82 10.08 -9.65
CA PRO A 113 7.07 10.96 -8.51
C PRO A 113 7.19 10.22 -7.16
N TYR A 114 6.68 8.99 -7.07
CA TYR A 114 6.64 8.19 -5.85
C TYR A 114 7.66 7.06 -5.84
N THR A 115 7.78 6.31 -6.94
CA THR A 115 8.68 5.15 -7.01
C THR A 115 10.01 5.45 -7.69
N ARG A 116 10.12 6.59 -8.39
CA ARG A 116 11.24 6.94 -9.28
C ARG A 116 11.46 5.96 -10.44
N ALA A 117 10.50 5.08 -10.71
CA ALA A 117 10.51 4.26 -11.91
C ALA A 117 10.50 5.14 -13.16
N TYR A 118 11.25 4.72 -14.18
CA TYR A 118 11.29 5.40 -15.46
C TYR A 118 10.01 5.09 -16.25
N LEU A 119 9.41 6.12 -16.84
CA LEU A 119 8.16 6.08 -17.58
C LEU A 119 8.39 6.53 -19.01
N ASP A 120 8.13 5.65 -19.97
CA ASP A 120 8.28 5.94 -21.40
C ASP A 120 6.97 6.38 -22.05
N ARG A 121 5.83 6.07 -21.40
CA ARG A 121 4.49 6.33 -21.92
C ARG A 121 3.65 7.08 -20.90
N PRO A 122 2.58 7.78 -21.34
CA PRO A 122 1.65 8.40 -20.42
C PRO A 122 1.17 7.40 -19.37
N ALA A 123 1.17 7.83 -18.11
CA ALA A 123 0.98 6.94 -16.97
C ALA A 123 0.17 7.59 -15.85
N VAL A 124 -0.49 6.75 -15.07
CA VAL A 124 -1.11 7.10 -13.79
C VAL A 124 -0.20 6.61 -12.69
N CYS A 125 0.21 7.49 -11.79
CA CYS A 125 0.93 7.17 -10.56
C CYS A 125 0.01 7.45 -9.37
N ALA A 126 -0.07 6.52 -8.43
CA ALA A 126 -0.87 6.70 -7.22
C ALA A 126 -0.08 6.29 -5.96
N ARG A 127 -0.35 6.95 -4.84
CA ARG A 127 0.20 6.62 -3.52
C ARG A 127 -0.85 6.81 -2.44
N ILE A 128 -0.93 5.83 -1.55
CA ILE A 128 -1.79 5.86 -0.36
C ILE A 128 -0.97 5.68 0.91
N ARG A 129 -1.53 6.15 2.02
CA ARG A 129 -1.04 5.92 3.38
C ARG A 129 -2.16 5.34 4.21
N VAL A 130 -1.88 4.22 4.86
CA VAL A 130 -2.88 3.49 5.64
C VAL A 130 -2.31 3.20 7.03
N PRO A 131 -3.01 3.58 8.11
CA PRO A 131 -2.58 3.23 9.45
C PRO A 131 -2.75 1.73 9.69
N TYR A 132 -1.65 1.04 10.01
CA TYR A 132 -1.65 -0.36 10.40
C TYR A 132 -1.58 -0.49 11.91
N ARG A 133 -2.48 -1.30 12.48
CA ARG A 133 -2.53 -1.58 13.92
C ARG A 133 -1.94 -2.96 14.19
N PHE A 134 -0.93 -3.03 15.04
CA PHE A 134 -0.35 -4.32 15.44
C PHE A 134 -1.29 -5.08 16.37
N LEU A 135 -1.29 -6.41 16.26
CA LEU A 135 -2.12 -7.28 17.08
C LEU A 135 -1.43 -7.58 18.43
N LEU A 136 -0.28 -8.23 18.39
CA LEU A 136 0.42 -8.75 19.57
C LEU A 136 1.40 -7.71 20.14
N LEU A 137 2.15 -7.04 19.26
CA LEU A 137 3.04 -5.93 19.60
C LEU A 137 2.25 -4.71 20.11
N GLY A 138 0.96 -4.62 19.76
CA GLY A 138 0.01 -3.64 20.30
C GLY A 138 -0.11 -3.72 21.82
N TRP A 139 0.00 -4.91 22.41
CA TRP A 139 -0.10 -5.13 23.86
C TRP A 139 1.13 -4.64 24.63
N ILE A 140 2.29 -4.56 23.97
CA ILE A 140 3.54 -4.07 24.56
C ILE A 140 3.85 -2.60 24.19
N GLY A 141 2.89 -1.89 23.58
CA GLY A 141 2.96 -0.44 23.34
C GLY A 141 3.21 -0.01 21.89
N LEU A 142 3.54 -0.93 20.97
CA LEU A 142 3.63 -0.62 19.54
C LEU A 142 2.24 -0.65 18.91
N ARG A 143 1.54 0.48 18.88
CA ARG A 143 0.12 0.51 18.50
C ARG A 143 -0.15 0.69 17.00
N VAL A 144 0.47 1.69 16.37
CA VAL A 144 0.13 2.09 14.99
C VAL A 144 1.38 2.49 14.21
N VAL A 145 1.47 2.06 12.94
CA VAL A 145 2.47 2.52 11.97
C VAL A 145 1.79 2.81 10.63
N ASP A 146 2.18 3.89 9.97
CA ASP A 146 1.67 4.21 8.63
C ASP A 146 2.36 3.38 7.54
N VAL A 147 1.57 2.59 6.83
CA VAL A 147 2.01 1.84 5.65
C VAL A 147 1.78 2.69 4.42
N THR A 148 2.87 3.11 3.79
CA THR A 148 2.83 3.83 2.51
C THR A 148 3.03 2.87 1.36
N VAL A 149 2.13 2.93 0.38
CA VAL A 149 2.19 2.12 -0.84
C VAL A 149 1.95 3.02 -2.04
N ALA A 150 2.83 2.93 -3.02
CA ALA A 150 2.64 3.56 -4.32
C ALA A 150 2.47 2.50 -5.39
N ALA A 151 1.89 2.83 -6.55
CA ALA A 151 1.93 2.03 -7.78
C ALA A 151 1.80 2.96 -9.00
N ASN A 152 2.08 2.42 -10.17
CA ASN A 152 2.03 3.13 -11.42
C ASN A 152 1.60 2.20 -12.56
N ALA A 153 0.87 2.75 -13.53
CA ALA A 153 0.47 2.03 -14.72
C ALA A 153 0.57 2.94 -15.95
N GLU A 154 1.24 2.46 -16.99
CA GLU A 154 1.33 3.12 -18.29
C GLU A 154 0.15 2.71 -19.19
N ILE A 155 -0.24 3.61 -20.12
CA ILE A 155 -1.16 3.23 -21.21
C ILE A 155 -0.55 2.08 -22.01
N ARG A 156 -1.32 0.99 -22.15
CA ARG A 156 -1.04 -0.09 -23.10
C ARG A 156 -2.02 -0.02 -24.26
N THR A 157 -1.48 -0.04 -25.47
CA THR A 157 -2.19 -0.17 -26.75
C THR A 157 -2.54 -1.61 -27.04
#